data_AF-A0A1F2QM43-F1
#
_entry.id   AF-A0A1F2QM43-F1
#
_cell.length_a   1.000
_cell.length_b   1.000
_cell.length_c   1.000
_cell.angle_alpha   90.00
_cell.angle_beta   90.00
_cell.angle_gamma   90.00
#
_symmetry.space_group_name_H-M   'P 1'
#
loop_
_entity.id
_entity.type
_entity.pdbx_description
1 polymer ?
#
loop_
_entity_poly.entity_id
_entity_poly.type
_entity_poly.pdbx_seq_one_letter_code
_entity_poly.pdbx_strand_id
1 'polypeptide(L)'
;MDSFTIRVEKLVYGGDGLGYHEGKPVFVPFVLPGEVLEVFPVEESRKLIRALPGALRETAGDRIEARCPYFARCGGCHYQHLDYEKQLALKTDILRETLRRLGKIEWSGEIVTHPSPPWNYRNRIQLKLAPSSVAADAVAVGFHRAGSRQLCAVDQCPISSPKLNQLITVLNRLSHEKVLPRGLREIEAFVDDRDETLWLTLSAPKLNFDRSALTEHLRTGLDGLLSLQFLETSSGRRTTDGLGWIYAHRLRVSHASFFQVNRHLTVPLVARITDGLEGRVALDLYAGVGMFARALAEKFARVVAVENDPAAAV
;
A
#
# COMPACT_ATOMS: atom_id res chain seq x y z
N MET A 1 -2.66 -21.38 -24.54
CA MET A 1 -3.57 -22.25 -23.77
C MET A 1 -4.95 -21.71 -24.00
N ASP A 2 -5.89 -22.60 -24.30
CA ASP A 2 -7.27 -22.20 -24.50
C ASP A 2 -7.88 -21.78 -23.15
N SER A 3 -8.87 -20.90 -23.19
CA SER A 3 -9.62 -20.54 -22.00
C SER A 3 -10.48 -21.73 -21.55
N PHE A 4 -10.78 -21.77 -20.26
CA PHE A 4 -11.69 -22.77 -19.68
C PHE A 4 -12.54 -22.14 -18.58
N THR A 5 -13.60 -22.84 -18.17
CA THR A 5 -14.49 -22.36 -17.11
C THR A 5 -14.12 -23.00 -15.77
N ILE A 6 -14.15 -22.21 -14.71
CA ILE A 6 -14.03 -22.70 -13.33
C ILE A 6 -15.16 -22.16 -12.47
N ARG A 7 -15.48 -22.88 -11.39
CA ARG A 7 -16.18 -22.33 -10.23
C ARG A 7 -15.14 -21.93 -9.18
N VAL A 8 -15.28 -20.72 -8.64
CA VAL A 8 -14.44 -20.24 -7.54
C VAL A 8 -14.97 -20.79 -6.23
N GLU A 9 -14.17 -21.56 -5.51
CA GLU A 9 -14.59 -22.19 -4.25
C GLU A 9 -14.40 -21.28 -3.05
N LYS A 10 -13.28 -20.56 -3.00
CA LYS A 10 -12.92 -19.67 -1.88
C LYS A 10 -11.87 -18.65 -2.30
N LEU A 11 -11.63 -17.66 -1.46
CA LEU A 11 -10.49 -16.77 -1.57
C LEU A 11 -9.34 -17.25 -0.68
N VAL A 12 -8.10 -17.04 -1.12
CA VAL A 12 -6.90 -17.34 -0.35
C VAL A 12 -6.18 -16.06 0.08
N TYR A 13 -5.17 -16.20 0.94
CA TYR A 13 -4.29 -15.09 1.29
C TYR A 13 -3.75 -14.40 0.03
N GLY A 14 -3.87 -13.07 -0.02
CA GLY A 14 -3.52 -12.26 -1.19
C GLY A 14 -4.72 -11.87 -2.07
N GLY A 15 -5.87 -12.53 -1.90
CA GLY A 15 -7.14 -12.17 -2.55
C GLY A 15 -7.40 -12.84 -3.89
N ASP A 16 -6.57 -13.80 -4.27
CA ASP A 16 -6.86 -14.70 -5.38
C ASP A 16 -8.00 -15.66 -5.00
N GLY A 17 -8.94 -15.86 -5.91
CA GLY A 17 -9.88 -16.96 -5.87
C GLY A 17 -9.22 -18.27 -6.23
N LEU A 18 -9.56 -19.32 -5.52
CA LEU A 18 -9.14 -20.68 -5.77
C LEU A 18 -10.31 -21.48 -6.35
N GLY A 19 -10.08 -22.08 -7.51
CA GLY A 19 -10.93 -23.12 -8.09
C GLY A 19 -10.07 -24.26 -8.62
N TYR A 20 -10.69 -25.19 -9.35
CA TYR A 20 -9.99 -26.33 -9.93
C TYR A 20 -10.38 -26.55 -11.39
N HIS A 21 -9.39 -26.98 -12.18
CA HIS A 21 -9.59 -27.46 -13.54
C HIS A 21 -8.82 -28.77 -13.68
N GLU A 22 -9.53 -29.86 -14.03
CA GLU A 22 -8.95 -31.21 -14.15
C GLU A 22 -8.14 -31.65 -12.90
N GLY A 23 -8.64 -31.32 -11.70
CA GLY A 23 -8.00 -31.63 -10.43
C GLY A 23 -6.82 -30.72 -10.06
N LYS A 24 -6.46 -29.76 -10.90
CA LYS A 24 -5.36 -28.82 -10.69
C LYS A 24 -5.86 -27.50 -10.10
N PRO A 25 -5.20 -26.95 -9.06
CA PRO A 25 -5.61 -25.69 -8.46
C PRO A 25 -5.36 -24.52 -9.42
N VAL A 26 -6.36 -23.66 -9.57
CA VAL A 26 -6.35 -22.46 -10.41
C VAL A 26 -6.52 -21.23 -9.53
N PHE A 27 -5.58 -20.30 -9.61
CA PHE A 27 -5.61 -19.02 -8.89
C PHE A 27 -5.99 -17.89 -9.84
N VAL A 28 -7.02 -17.13 -9.48
CA VAL A 28 -7.58 -16.07 -10.31
C VAL A 28 -7.81 -14.81 -9.47
N PRO A 29 -7.27 -13.64 -9.84
CA PRO A 29 -7.51 -12.41 -9.07
C PRO A 29 -8.89 -11.82 -9.39
N PHE A 30 -9.40 -10.97 -8.49
CA PHE A 30 -10.61 -10.14 -8.68
C PHE A 30 -11.93 -10.89 -8.87
N VAL A 31 -12.01 -12.09 -8.30
CA VAL A 31 -13.19 -12.96 -8.27
C VAL A 31 -13.64 -13.22 -6.83
N LEU A 32 -14.86 -13.71 -6.66
CA LEU A 32 -15.46 -14.07 -5.37
C LEU A 32 -15.85 -15.55 -5.31
N PRO A 33 -15.92 -16.14 -4.10
CA PRO A 33 -16.45 -17.49 -3.91
C PRO A 33 -17.87 -17.62 -4.47
N GLY A 34 -18.17 -18.75 -5.10
CA GLY A 34 -19.45 -19.03 -5.74
C GLY A 34 -19.55 -18.61 -7.20
N GLU A 35 -18.65 -17.74 -7.69
CA GLU A 35 -18.66 -17.30 -9.08
C GLU A 35 -18.28 -18.41 -10.06
N VAL A 36 -18.88 -18.36 -11.24
CA VAL A 36 -18.49 -19.18 -12.39
C VAL A 36 -18.08 -18.25 -13.50
N LEU A 37 -16.88 -18.46 -14.02
CA LEU A 37 -16.32 -17.60 -15.05
C LEU A 37 -15.39 -18.36 -15.98
N GLU A 38 -15.28 -17.83 -17.19
CA GLU A 38 -14.20 -18.15 -18.09
C GLU A 38 -12.89 -17.55 -17.56
N VAL A 39 -11.79 -18.29 -17.68
CA VAL A 39 -10.47 -17.86 -17.23
C VAL A 39 -9.42 -18.10 -18.31
N PHE A 40 -8.41 -17.24 -18.34
CA PHE A 40 -7.32 -17.27 -19.31
C PHE A 40 -6.00 -17.61 -18.61
N PRO A 41 -5.44 -18.83 -18.79
CA PRO A 41 -4.17 -19.20 -18.19
C PRO A 41 -3.03 -18.28 -18.63
N VAL A 42 -2.26 -17.78 -17.66
CA VAL A 42 -1.08 -16.94 -17.89
C VAL A 42 0.22 -17.63 -17.47
N GLU A 43 0.13 -18.54 -16.51
CA GLU A 43 1.26 -19.37 -16.07
C GLU A 43 0.73 -20.74 -15.67
N GLU A 44 1.38 -21.79 -16.16
CA GLU A 44 1.08 -23.15 -15.76
C GLU A 44 2.36 -23.87 -15.33
N SER A 45 2.30 -24.47 -14.15
CA SER A 45 3.33 -25.38 -13.65
C SER A 45 2.72 -26.76 -13.43
N ARG A 46 3.52 -27.76 -13.04
CA ARG A 46 2.97 -29.06 -12.63
C ARG A 46 2.03 -28.98 -11.42
N LYS A 47 2.16 -27.94 -10.59
CA LYS A 47 1.46 -27.83 -9.30
C LYS A 47 0.20 -26.98 -9.34
N LEU A 48 0.16 -25.96 -10.20
CA LEU A 48 -0.92 -24.98 -10.24
C LEU A 48 -0.99 -24.26 -11.58
N ILE A 49 -2.12 -23.60 -11.80
CA ILE A 49 -2.35 -22.64 -12.88
C ILE A 49 -2.62 -21.27 -12.26
N ARG A 50 -2.00 -20.21 -12.79
CA ARG A 50 -2.44 -18.83 -12.59
C ARG A 50 -3.18 -18.39 -13.84
N ALA A 51 -4.35 -17.79 -13.66
CA ALA A 51 -5.18 -17.32 -14.76
C ALA A 51 -5.71 -15.91 -14.49
N LEU A 52 -6.06 -15.20 -15.56
CA LEU A 52 -6.77 -13.93 -15.49
C LEU A 52 -8.28 -14.18 -15.65
N PRO A 53 -9.13 -13.39 -14.96
CA PRO A 53 -10.57 -13.52 -15.08
C PRO A 53 -11.04 -13.06 -16.47
N GLY A 54 -11.93 -13.85 -17.06
CA GLY A 54 -12.68 -13.53 -18.27
C GLY A 54 -14.13 -13.15 -17.95
N ALA A 55 -15.05 -13.52 -18.84
CA ALA A 55 -16.47 -13.22 -18.67
C ALA A 55 -17.08 -14.03 -17.51
N LEU A 56 -17.76 -13.33 -16.60
CA LEU A 56 -18.59 -13.95 -15.57
C LEU A 56 -19.82 -14.61 -16.21
N ARG A 57 -20.05 -15.88 -15.87
CA ARG A 57 -21.24 -16.67 -16.24
C ARG A 57 -22.25 -16.67 -15.10
N GLU A 58 -21.77 -16.78 -13.86
CA GLU A 58 -22.56 -16.64 -12.63
C GLU A 58 -21.84 -15.68 -11.69
N THR A 59 -22.55 -14.64 -11.22
CA THR A 59 -22.03 -13.68 -10.23
C THR A 59 -22.38 -14.14 -8.81
N ALA A 60 -21.50 -13.88 -7.85
CA ALA A 60 -21.83 -14.03 -6.44
C ALA A 60 -22.82 -12.94 -6.03
N GLY A 61 -23.80 -13.29 -5.17
CA GLY A 61 -24.75 -12.31 -4.62
C GLY A 61 -24.10 -11.24 -3.74
N ASP A 62 -22.88 -11.52 -3.26
CA ASP A 62 -22.08 -10.62 -2.44
C ASP A 62 -21.22 -9.63 -3.24
N ARG A 63 -21.20 -9.74 -4.58
CA ARG A 63 -20.44 -8.85 -5.44
C ARG A 63 -21.06 -7.45 -5.43
N ILE A 64 -20.23 -6.44 -5.21
CA ILE A 64 -20.58 -5.03 -5.39
C ILE A 64 -19.72 -4.38 -6.46
N GLU A 65 -20.17 -3.23 -6.97
CA GLU A 65 -19.35 -2.39 -7.84
C GLU A 65 -18.25 -1.70 -7.02
N ALA A 66 -17.01 -1.78 -7.51
CA ALA A 66 -15.89 -1.15 -6.83
C ALA A 66 -15.92 0.37 -6.99
N ARG A 67 -15.80 1.10 -5.87
CA ARG A 67 -15.76 2.57 -5.87
C ARG A 67 -14.57 3.15 -6.63
N CYS A 68 -13.43 2.46 -6.67
CA CYS A 68 -12.25 2.93 -7.38
C CYS A 68 -12.38 2.62 -8.88
N PRO A 69 -12.33 3.62 -9.78
CA PRO A 69 -12.44 3.41 -11.23
C PRO A 69 -11.22 2.65 -11.81
N TYR A 70 -10.17 2.47 -11.00
CA TYR A 70 -8.95 1.76 -11.37
C TYR A 70 -8.88 0.33 -10.81
N PHE A 71 -9.91 -0.12 -10.08
CA PHE A 71 -9.94 -1.47 -9.50
C PHE A 71 -9.81 -2.54 -10.59
N ALA A 72 -9.19 -3.68 -10.26
CA ALA A 72 -8.76 -4.74 -11.20
C ALA A 72 -7.70 -4.35 -12.25
N ARG A 73 -7.49 -3.05 -12.52
CA ARG A 73 -6.39 -2.55 -13.37
C ARG A 73 -5.15 -2.19 -12.55
N CYS A 74 -5.31 -1.43 -11.47
CA CYS A 74 -4.27 -1.06 -10.52
C CYS A 74 -3.99 -2.21 -9.55
N GLY A 75 -2.71 -2.49 -9.27
CA GLY A 75 -2.31 -3.58 -8.36
C GLY A 75 -2.44 -3.26 -6.87
N GLY A 76 -3.06 -2.14 -6.49
CA GLY A 76 -3.08 -1.66 -5.10
C GLY A 76 -4.18 -2.25 -4.22
N CYS A 77 -5.29 -2.70 -4.80
CA CYS A 77 -6.48 -3.15 -4.07
C CYS A 77 -6.97 -4.50 -4.59
N HIS A 78 -7.39 -5.39 -3.69
CA HIS A 78 -7.78 -6.76 -4.04
C HIS A 78 -9.28 -7.06 -3.83
N TYR A 79 -9.96 -6.35 -2.91
CA TYR A 79 -11.30 -6.74 -2.43
C TYR A 79 -12.40 -5.70 -2.62
N GLN A 80 -12.20 -4.62 -3.40
CA GLN A 80 -13.20 -3.54 -3.48
C GLN A 80 -14.53 -3.95 -4.14
N HIS A 81 -14.59 -5.14 -4.74
CA HIS A 81 -15.79 -5.74 -5.30
C HIS A 81 -16.57 -6.59 -4.27
N LEU A 82 -16.22 -6.48 -2.98
CA LEU A 82 -16.86 -7.13 -1.85
C LEU A 82 -17.13 -6.09 -0.75
N ASP A 83 -18.29 -6.16 -0.09
CA ASP A 83 -18.63 -5.27 1.03
C ASP A 83 -17.61 -5.35 2.17
N TYR A 84 -17.39 -4.22 2.85
CA TYR A 84 -16.34 -4.10 3.86
C TYR A 84 -16.45 -5.13 5.00
N GLU A 85 -17.64 -5.35 5.54
CA GLU A 85 -17.86 -6.35 6.60
C GLU A 85 -17.52 -7.77 6.14
N LYS A 86 -17.84 -8.10 4.88
CA LYS A 86 -17.49 -9.39 4.28
C LYS A 86 -15.98 -9.50 4.05
N GLN A 87 -15.29 -8.40 3.76
CA GLN A 87 -13.82 -8.39 3.72
C GLN A 87 -13.20 -8.70 5.10
N LEU A 88 -13.80 -8.22 6.19
CA LEU A 88 -13.33 -8.50 7.55
C LEU A 88 -13.54 -9.97 7.92
N ALA A 89 -14.74 -10.51 7.64
CA ALA A 89 -15.05 -11.93 7.83
C ALA A 89 -14.09 -12.81 7.03
N LEU A 90 -13.89 -12.49 5.75
CA LEU A 90 -12.97 -13.21 4.88
C LEU A 90 -11.54 -13.24 5.43
N LYS A 91 -11.01 -12.08 5.87
CA LYS A 91 -9.65 -12.03 6.44
C LYS A 91 -9.52 -12.85 7.73
N THR A 92 -10.59 -12.89 8.51
CA THR A 92 -10.68 -13.72 9.72
C THR A 92 -10.60 -15.20 9.37
N ASP A 93 -11.35 -15.63 8.37
CA ASP A 93 -11.33 -17.03 7.91
C ASP A 93 -9.99 -17.42 7.29
N ILE A 94 -9.37 -16.51 6.51
CA ILE A 94 -8.01 -16.70 5.99
C ILE A 94 -7.00 -16.88 7.13
N LEU A 95 -7.06 -16.06 8.18
CA LEU A 95 -6.16 -16.19 9.34
C LEU A 95 -6.37 -17.54 10.05
N ARG A 96 -7.63 -17.91 10.31
CA ARG A 96 -7.97 -19.19 10.96
C ARG A 96 -7.46 -20.37 10.14
N GLU A 97 -7.68 -20.36 8.83
CA GLU A 97 -7.17 -21.41 7.94
C GLU A 97 -5.63 -21.44 7.93
N THR A 98 -4.98 -20.28 7.94
CA THR A 98 -3.51 -20.16 7.93
C THR A 98 -2.91 -20.72 9.22
N LEU A 99 -3.47 -20.37 10.39
CA LEU A 99 -3.06 -20.91 11.70
C LEU A 99 -3.16 -22.44 11.72
N ARG A 100 -4.28 -22.98 11.25
CA ARG A 100 -4.49 -24.44 11.19
C ARG A 100 -3.54 -25.14 10.22
N ARG A 101 -3.49 -24.68 8.97
CA ARG A 101 -2.79 -25.39 7.89
C ARG A 101 -1.27 -25.25 7.97
N LEU A 102 -0.78 -24.02 8.19
CA LEU A 102 0.64 -23.71 8.22
C LEU A 102 1.20 -23.72 9.64
N GLY A 103 0.49 -23.06 10.57
CA GLY A 103 0.92 -22.99 11.97
C GLY A 103 0.72 -24.29 12.75
N LYS A 104 -0.13 -25.20 12.27
CA LYS A 104 -0.60 -26.39 13.02
C LYS A 104 -1.24 -26.03 14.36
N ILE A 105 -1.89 -24.86 14.41
CA ILE A 105 -2.58 -24.33 15.58
C ILE A 105 -4.08 -24.35 15.31
N GLU A 106 -4.83 -25.15 16.07
CA GLU A 106 -6.29 -25.13 16.07
C GLU A 106 -6.79 -24.02 17.01
N TRP A 107 -7.21 -22.89 16.45
CA TRP A 107 -7.81 -21.79 17.21
C TRP A 107 -9.33 -21.79 17.08
N SER A 108 -10.01 -22.24 18.14
CA SER A 108 -11.48 -22.26 18.24
C SER A 108 -12.06 -20.98 18.86
N GLY A 109 -11.21 -20.10 19.39
CA GLY A 109 -11.64 -18.84 20.00
C GLY A 109 -12.11 -17.79 18.98
N GLU A 110 -12.62 -16.69 19.51
CA GLU A 110 -12.93 -15.50 18.73
C GLU A 110 -11.64 -14.89 18.15
N ILE A 111 -11.73 -14.35 16.94
CA ILE A 111 -10.69 -13.50 16.34
C ILE A 111 -11.31 -12.11 16.23
N VAL A 112 -10.91 -11.23 17.15
CA VAL A 112 -11.44 -9.86 17.20
C VAL A 112 -10.82 -9.04 16.06
N THR A 113 -11.66 -8.43 15.23
CA THR A 113 -11.20 -7.54 14.17
C THR A 113 -11.12 -6.10 14.67
N HIS A 114 -10.09 -5.37 14.22
CA HIS A 114 -9.96 -3.93 14.44
C HIS A 114 -10.12 -3.20 13.10
N PRO A 115 -11.35 -2.85 12.72
CA PRO A 115 -11.62 -2.22 11.43
C PRO A 115 -11.13 -0.77 11.38
N SER A 116 -10.78 -0.35 10.17
CA SER A 116 -10.49 1.04 9.82
C SER A 116 -11.65 1.57 8.99
N PRO A 117 -11.86 2.89 8.91
CA PRO A 117 -12.57 3.46 7.77
C PRO A 117 -12.00 2.88 6.45
N PRO A 118 -12.85 2.41 5.52
CA PRO A 118 -12.41 1.67 4.33
C PRO A 118 -11.75 2.56 3.26
N TRP A 119 -11.85 3.88 3.41
CA TRP A 119 -11.38 4.88 2.47
C TRP A 119 -10.47 5.89 3.17
N ASN A 120 -9.66 6.62 2.41
CA ASN A 120 -8.81 7.71 2.91
C ASN A 120 -7.85 7.33 4.05
N TYR A 121 -7.57 6.03 4.25
CA TYR A 121 -6.79 5.56 5.39
C TYR A 121 -5.29 5.54 5.14
N ARG A 122 -4.84 5.48 3.87
CA ARG A 122 -3.41 5.43 3.54
C ARG A 122 -2.78 6.80 3.69
N ASN A 123 -1.77 6.91 4.55
CA ASN A 123 -0.95 8.11 4.70
C ASN A 123 0.40 8.00 3.98
N ARG A 124 0.72 6.86 3.34
CA ARG A 124 1.93 6.66 2.53
C ARG A 124 1.62 6.04 1.18
N ILE A 125 2.20 6.60 0.13
CA ILE A 125 2.15 6.07 -1.25
C ILE A 125 3.50 6.18 -1.95
N GLN A 126 3.70 5.31 -2.94
CA GLN A 126 4.83 5.34 -3.86
C GLN A 126 4.30 5.41 -5.29
N LEU A 127 4.22 6.63 -5.80
CA LEU A 127 3.80 6.91 -7.16
C LEU A 127 4.94 6.63 -8.13
N LYS A 128 4.62 6.01 -9.25
CA LYS A 128 5.51 5.72 -10.37
C LYS A 128 5.25 6.74 -11.48
N LEU A 129 6.33 7.09 -12.18
CA LEU A 129 6.32 8.07 -13.25
C LEU A 129 6.91 7.44 -14.51
N ALA A 130 6.23 7.61 -15.62
CA ALA A 130 6.69 7.16 -16.94
C ALA A 130 6.26 8.16 -18.02
N PRO A 131 6.92 8.20 -19.19
CA PRO A 131 6.42 8.96 -20.33
C PRO A 131 4.95 8.61 -20.62
N SER A 132 4.13 9.62 -20.85
CA SER A 132 2.72 9.43 -21.20
C SER A 132 2.58 8.80 -22.59
N SER A 133 1.69 7.81 -22.71
CA SER A 133 1.32 7.22 -24.01
C SER A 133 0.21 8.01 -24.73
N VAL A 134 -0.37 9.02 -24.07
CA VAL A 134 -1.56 9.75 -24.56
C VAL A 134 -1.19 11.15 -25.04
N ALA A 135 -0.23 11.80 -24.37
CA ALA A 135 0.21 13.15 -24.70
C ALA A 135 1.73 13.17 -24.86
N ALA A 136 2.18 13.61 -26.04
CA ALA A 136 3.61 13.82 -26.28
C ALA A 136 4.16 14.80 -25.22
N ASP A 137 5.36 14.49 -24.74
CA ASP A 137 6.10 15.28 -23.77
C ASP A 137 5.56 15.32 -22.33
N ALA A 138 4.40 14.73 -22.05
CA ALA A 138 3.85 14.61 -20.70
C ALA A 138 4.38 13.37 -19.95
N VAL A 139 4.29 13.39 -18.62
CA VAL A 139 4.67 12.29 -17.72
C VAL A 139 3.42 11.74 -17.04
N ALA A 140 3.08 10.48 -17.28
CA ALA A 140 2.00 9.83 -16.58
C ALA A 140 2.41 9.50 -15.13
N VAL A 141 1.49 9.74 -14.18
CA VAL A 141 1.67 9.51 -12.74
C VAL A 141 0.67 8.47 -12.27
N GLY A 142 1.14 7.48 -11.51
CA GLY A 142 0.23 6.53 -10.88
C GLY A 142 0.91 5.34 -10.24
N PHE A 143 0.31 4.17 -10.34
CA PHE A 143 0.82 2.94 -9.71
C PHE A 143 1.18 1.90 -10.76
N HIS A 144 1.73 0.77 -10.35
CA HIS A 144 1.84 -0.37 -11.26
C HIS A 144 0.49 -1.06 -11.47
N ARG A 145 0.25 -1.57 -12.68
CA ARG A 145 -0.87 -2.44 -13.00
C ARG A 145 -0.76 -3.75 -12.23
N ALA A 146 -1.90 -4.41 -11.99
CA ALA A 146 -1.92 -5.72 -11.34
C ALA A 146 -1.03 -6.73 -12.08
N GLY A 147 -0.15 -7.43 -11.37
CA GLY A 147 0.75 -8.44 -11.94
C GLY A 147 1.79 -7.92 -12.94
N SER A 148 2.04 -6.60 -13.02
CA SER A 148 2.92 -6.01 -14.04
C SER A 148 3.72 -4.83 -13.51
N ARG A 149 4.78 -4.43 -14.23
CA ARG A 149 5.52 -3.16 -14.01
C ARG A 149 5.00 -2.02 -14.89
N GLN A 150 3.99 -2.28 -15.72
CA GLN A 150 3.36 -1.25 -16.53
C GLN A 150 2.64 -0.23 -15.64
N LEU A 151 2.66 1.03 -16.05
CA LEU A 151 1.99 2.10 -15.33
C LEU A 151 0.46 2.01 -15.49
N CYS A 152 -0.25 2.18 -14.39
CA CYS A 152 -1.66 2.53 -14.30
C CYS A 152 -1.72 4.01 -13.89
N ALA A 153 -1.89 4.90 -14.87
CA ALA A 153 -2.10 6.32 -14.60
C ALA A 153 -3.40 6.52 -13.81
N VAL A 154 -3.38 7.44 -12.84
CA VAL A 154 -4.51 7.73 -11.97
C VAL A 154 -4.64 9.24 -11.72
N ASP A 155 -5.87 9.68 -11.54
CA ASP A 155 -6.23 11.05 -11.14
C ASP A 155 -6.53 11.15 -9.65
N GLN A 156 -6.83 10.00 -9.04
CA GLN A 156 -7.13 9.86 -7.62
C GLN A 156 -6.90 8.42 -7.15
N CYS A 157 -6.82 8.23 -5.84
CA CYS A 157 -6.79 6.94 -5.19
C CYS A 157 -7.72 7.02 -3.96
N PRO A 158 -8.93 6.42 -4.00
CA PRO A 158 -9.92 6.54 -2.92
C PRO A 158 -9.48 6.01 -1.55
N ILE A 159 -8.42 5.20 -1.48
CA ILE A 159 -7.85 4.72 -0.22
C ILE A 159 -6.71 5.60 0.30
N SER A 160 -6.14 6.47 -0.54
CA SER A 160 -5.15 7.47 -0.13
C SER A 160 -5.83 8.63 0.59
N SER A 161 -5.13 9.25 1.55
CA SER A 161 -5.66 10.41 2.25
C SER A 161 -5.98 11.59 1.30
N PRO A 162 -6.86 12.52 1.71
CA PRO A 162 -7.10 13.76 0.98
C PRO A 162 -5.82 14.51 0.58
N LYS A 163 -4.85 14.68 1.49
CA LYS A 163 -3.57 15.36 1.17
C LYS A 163 -2.76 14.60 0.10
N LEU A 164 -2.76 13.27 0.14
CA LEU A 164 -2.12 12.46 -0.90
C LEU A 164 -2.85 12.52 -2.25
N ASN A 165 -4.17 12.67 -2.26
CA ASN A 165 -4.91 12.92 -3.48
C ASN A 165 -4.64 14.33 -4.03
N GLN A 166 -4.49 15.34 -3.17
CA GLN A 166 -4.02 16.68 -3.57
C GLN A 166 -2.64 16.60 -4.26
N LEU A 167 -1.71 15.81 -3.71
CA LEU A 167 -0.43 15.52 -4.38
C LEU A 167 -0.63 14.96 -5.79
N ILE A 168 -1.47 13.94 -5.97
CA ILE A 168 -1.75 13.37 -7.30
C ILE A 168 -2.28 14.45 -8.26
N THR A 169 -3.24 15.27 -7.81
CA THR A 169 -3.78 16.39 -8.60
C THR A 169 -2.69 17.38 -9.00
N VAL A 170 -1.83 17.80 -8.07
CA VAL A 170 -0.72 18.72 -8.34
C VAL A 170 0.26 18.12 -9.34
N LEU A 171 0.64 16.85 -9.18
CA LEU A 171 1.56 16.18 -10.09
C LEU A 171 0.99 16.04 -11.50
N ASN A 172 -0.30 15.72 -11.65
CA ASN A 172 -0.96 15.66 -12.95
C ASN A 172 -1.00 17.05 -13.60
N ARG A 173 -1.31 18.11 -12.84
CA ARG A 173 -1.22 19.50 -13.33
C ARG A 173 0.19 19.85 -13.81
N LEU A 174 1.23 19.61 -13.01
CA LEU A 174 2.62 19.86 -13.38
C LEU A 174 3.08 19.05 -14.59
N SER A 175 2.50 17.86 -14.79
CA SER A 175 2.74 17.05 -15.98
C SER A 175 2.13 17.68 -17.22
N HIS A 176 0.88 18.16 -17.14
CA HIS A 176 0.22 18.88 -18.24
C HIS A 176 0.93 20.19 -18.59
N GLU A 177 1.44 20.91 -17.59
CA GLU A 177 2.24 22.12 -17.73
C GLU A 177 3.68 21.85 -18.20
N LYS A 178 4.07 20.57 -18.39
CA LYS A 178 5.42 20.13 -18.80
C LYS A 178 6.53 20.54 -17.83
N VAL A 179 6.19 20.77 -16.56
CA VAL A 179 7.13 21.06 -15.47
C VAL A 179 7.73 19.77 -14.90
N LEU A 180 6.97 18.67 -14.89
CA LEU A 180 7.39 17.42 -14.27
C LEU A 180 8.54 16.76 -15.10
N PRO A 181 9.74 16.55 -14.52
CA PRO A 181 10.88 16.06 -15.29
C PRO A 181 10.69 14.63 -15.80
N ARG A 182 10.96 14.38 -17.10
CA ARG A 182 10.88 13.03 -17.69
C ARG A 182 11.86 12.03 -17.11
N GLY A 183 12.94 12.49 -16.47
CA GLY A 183 13.92 11.64 -15.79
C GLY A 183 13.42 11.08 -14.46
N LEU A 184 12.39 11.69 -13.87
CA LEU A 184 11.80 11.26 -12.61
C LEU A 184 11.12 9.88 -12.80
N ARG A 185 11.26 9.00 -11.80
CA ARG A 185 10.76 7.62 -11.87
C ARG A 185 9.79 7.30 -10.75
N GLU A 186 10.00 7.88 -9.60
CA GLU A 186 9.20 7.60 -8.42
C GLU A 186 9.09 8.83 -7.53
N ILE A 187 7.91 8.99 -6.93
CA ILE A 187 7.64 9.92 -5.85
C ILE A 187 7.06 9.10 -4.70
N GLU A 188 7.82 8.98 -3.63
CA GLU A 188 7.30 8.51 -2.36
C GLU A 188 6.78 9.69 -1.55
N ALA A 189 5.63 9.53 -0.92
CA ALA A 189 5.01 10.55 -0.10
C ALA A 189 4.49 9.94 1.20
N PHE A 190 4.65 10.68 2.28
CA PHE A 190 4.11 10.36 3.59
C PHE A 190 3.47 11.60 4.20
N VAL A 191 2.30 11.41 4.80
CA VAL A 191 1.54 12.44 5.49
C VAL A 191 1.39 12.05 6.96
N ASP A 192 1.36 13.04 7.84
CA ASP A 192 1.10 12.83 9.26
C ASP A 192 -0.30 12.25 9.54
N ASP A 193 -0.56 11.96 10.82
CA ASP A 193 -1.83 11.40 11.28
C ASP A 193 -3.03 12.35 11.18
N ARG A 194 -2.79 13.66 11.00
CA ARG A 194 -3.83 14.69 10.88
C ARG A 194 -4.12 15.09 9.44
N ASP A 195 -3.36 14.57 8.48
CA ASP A 195 -3.43 14.95 7.07
C ASP A 195 -2.96 16.39 6.77
N GLU A 196 -2.13 16.96 7.63
CA GLU A 196 -1.76 18.39 7.58
C GLU A 196 -0.39 18.58 6.93
N THR A 197 0.62 17.83 7.40
CA THR A 197 2.00 17.96 6.96
C THR A 197 2.46 16.73 6.20
N LEU A 198 3.36 16.92 5.23
CA LEU A 198 3.89 15.84 4.41
C LEU A 198 5.37 16.01 4.10
N TRP A 199 6.00 14.88 3.77
CA TRP A 199 7.28 14.85 3.09
C TRP A 199 7.21 14.08 1.78
N LEU A 200 8.10 14.43 0.84
CA LEU A 200 8.20 13.78 -0.48
C LEU A 200 9.63 13.32 -0.78
N THR A 201 9.82 12.09 -1.27
CA THR A 201 11.09 11.63 -1.85
C THR A 201 10.94 11.46 -3.35
N LEU A 202 11.65 12.27 -4.12
CA LEU A 202 11.69 12.27 -5.58
C LEU A 202 12.92 11.50 -6.07
N SER A 203 12.71 10.43 -6.82
CA SER A 203 13.78 9.52 -7.24
C SER A 203 13.96 9.45 -8.75
N ALA A 204 15.21 9.58 -9.20
CA ALA A 204 15.60 9.46 -10.60
C ALA A 204 16.98 8.78 -10.73
N PRO A 205 17.30 8.07 -11.83
CA PRO A 205 18.65 7.54 -12.06
C PRO A 205 19.72 8.63 -12.04
N LYS A 206 19.41 9.79 -12.63
CA LYS A 206 20.23 11.01 -12.63
C LYS A 206 19.32 12.22 -12.40
N LEU A 207 19.77 13.14 -11.55
CA LEU A 207 19.02 14.36 -11.21
C LEU A 207 19.40 15.52 -12.14
N ASN A 208 19.28 15.33 -13.46
CA ASN A 208 19.65 16.30 -14.49
C ASN A 208 18.49 17.26 -14.83
N PHE A 209 17.94 17.93 -13.83
CA PHE A 209 16.86 18.90 -13.98
C PHE A 209 16.92 19.95 -12.87
N ASP A 210 16.25 21.08 -13.08
CA ASP A 210 16.19 22.16 -12.09
C ASP A 210 15.36 21.72 -10.87
N ARG A 211 16.07 21.37 -9.81
CA ARG A 211 15.47 20.93 -8.55
C ARG A 211 14.86 22.10 -7.78
N SER A 212 15.42 23.30 -7.89
CA SER A 212 14.94 24.48 -7.16
C SER A 212 13.59 24.92 -7.72
N ALA A 213 13.47 25.02 -9.04
CA ALA A 213 12.19 25.33 -9.70
C ALA A 213 11.11 24.29 -9.38
N LEU A 214 11.45 22.99 -9.44
CA LEU A 214 10.50 21.93 -9.09
C LEU A 214 10.07 21.99 -7.61
N THR A 215 11.00 22.32 -6.71
CA THR A 215 10.72 22.51 -5.28
C THR A 215 9.73 23.65 -5.07
N GLU A 216 9.91 24.79 -5.74
CA GLU A 216 9.01 25.94 -5.67
C GLU A 216 7.60 25.61 -6.17
N HIS A 217 7.48 24.91 -7.31
CA HIS A 217 6.20 24.46 -7.83
C HIS A 217 5.47 23.51 -6.88
N LEU A 218 6.20 22.57 -6.26
CA LEU A 218 5.63 21.64 -5.29
C LEU A 218 5.19 22.34 -4.01
N ARG A 219 6.01 23.24 -3.46
CA ARG A 219 5.68 24.01 -2.25
C ARG A 219 4.49 24.93 -2.47
N THR A 220 4.37 25.55 -3.64
CA THR A 220 3.22 26.39 -4.01
C THR A 220 1.94 25.57 -4.18
N GLY A 221 2.03 24.32 -4.66
CA GLY A 221 0.85 23.46 -4.86
C GLY A 221 0.44 22.63 -3.64
N LEU A 222 1.33 22.47 -2.66
CA LEU A 222 1.18 21.53 -1.54
C LEU A 222 1.46 22.20 -0.20
N ASP A 223 0.43 22.79 0.36
CA ASP A 223 0.40 23.31 1.72
C ASP A 223 0.84 22.22 2.71
N GLY A 224 1.73 22.57 3.63
CA GLY A 224 2.25 21.65 4.64
C GLY A 224 3.41 20.75 4.16
N LEU A 225 3.97 20.97 2.95
CA LEU A 225 5.19 20.28 2.52
C LEU A 225 6.39 20.74 3.36
N LEU A 226 6.72 19.96 4.40
CA LEU A 226 7.79 20.31 5.34
C LEU A 226 9.16 19.78 4.93
N SER A 227 9.21 18.72 4.11
CA SER A 227 10.47 18.13 3.69
C SER A 227 10.38 17.51 2.29
N LEU A 228 11.37 17.83 1.46
CA LEU A 228 11.50 17.33 0.09
C LEU A 228 12.91 16.75 -0.08
N GLN A 229 13.00 15.48 -0.42
CA GLN A 229 14.26 14.80 -0.67
C GLN A 229 14.36 14.41 -2.15
N PHE A 230 15.51 14.66 -2.75
CA PHE A 230 15.89 14.12 -4.05
C PHE A 230 16.85 12.95 -3.86
N LEU A 231 16.55 11.79 -4.47
CA LEU A 231 17.39 10.60 -4.48
C LEU A 231 17.87 10.31 -5.90
N GLU A 232 19.18 10.35 -6.09
CA GLU A 232 19.82 9.87 -7.32
C GLU A 232 20.11 8.37 -7.20
N THR A 233 19.31 7.53 -7.84
CA THR A 233 19.36 6.07 -7.60
C THR A 233 20.61 5.40 -8.16
N SER A 234 21.31 6.01 -9.12
CA SER A 234 22.57 5.47 -9.65
C SER A 234 23.77 5.63 -8.72
N SER A 235 23.75 6.63 -7.83
CA SER A 235 24.84 6.94 -6.90
C SER A 235 24.45 6.74 -5.43
N GLY A 236 23.15 6.64 -5.13
CA GLY A 236 22.62 6.66 -3.77
C GLY A 236 22.63 8.04 -3.12
N ARG A 237 23.06 9.10 -3.85
CA ARG A 237 23.16 10.46 -3.32
C ARG A 237 21.78 11.02 -2.99
N ARG A 238 21.65 11.57 -1.78
CA ARG A 238 20.44 12.25 -1.30
C ARG A 238 20.71 13.74 -1.10
N THR A 239 19.74 14.57 -1.45
CA THR A 239 19.73 16.01 -1.12
C THR A 239 18.37 16.34 -0.53
N THR A 240 18.34 16.95 0.65
CA THR A 240 17.10 17.24 1.37
C THR A 240 16.93 18.75 1.50
N ASP A 241 15.74 19.23 1.18
CA ASP A 241 15.26 20.58 1.43
C ASP A 241 14.17 20.53 2.52
N GLY A 242 14.36 21.26 3.62
CA GLY A 242 13.48 21.22 4.79
C GLY A 242 13.97 20.30 5.91
N LEU A 243 13.04 19.78 6.72
CA LEU A 243 13.35 19.16 8.01
C LEU A 243 14.01 17.77 7.94
N GLY A 244 13.84 17.04 6.83
CA GLY A 244 14.26 15.64 6.69
C GLY A 244 13.32 14.62 7.37
N TRP A 245 12.32 15.09 8.10
CA TRP A 245 11.31 14.30 8.79
C TRP A 245 10.06 15.14 9.05
N ILE A 246 8.95 14.48 9.38
CA ILE A 246 7.76 15.12 9.98
C ILE A 246 7.34 14.36 11.24
N TYR A 247 6.45 14.93 12.05
CA TYR A 247 5.86 14.19 13.17
C TYR A 247 4.65 13.39 12.70
N ALA A 248 4.53 12.14 13.13
CA ALA A 248 3.29 11.37 13.10
C ALA A 248 3.12 10.67 14.45
N HIS A 249 1.99 10.87 15.12
CA HIS A 249 1.73 10.38 16.48
C HIS A 249 2.88 10.68 17.46
N ARG A 250 3.45 11.90 17.39
CA ARG A 250 4.59 12.38 18.20
C ARG A 250 5.93 11.66 17.95
N LEU A 251 6.02 10.83 16.93
CA LEU A 251 7.25 10.19 16.48
C LEU A 251 7.79 10.91 15.26
N ARG A 252 9.11 11.03 15.12
CA ARG A 252 9.73 11.57 13.92
C ARG A 252 9.76 10.49 12.84
N VAL A 253 9.23 10.80 11.66
CA VAL A 253 9.20 9.91 10.51
C VAL A 253 9.98 10.55 9.37
N SER A 254 11.12 9.95 9.03
CA SER A 254 12.04 10.40 7.99
C SER A 254 11.73 9.76 6.62
N HIS A 255 12.31 10.31 5.54
CA HIS A 255 12.12 9.86 4.14
C HIS A 255 12.40 8.38 3.84
N ALA A 256 13.15 7.68 4.69
CA ALA A 256 13.49 6.27 4.50
C ALA A 256 12.94 5.36 5.61
N SER A 257 12.54 5.94 6.76
CA SER A 257 11.96 5.16 7.86
C SER A 257 10.66 4.49 7.47
N PHE A 258 10.43 3.27 7.95
CA PHE A 258 9.11 2.62 7.86
C PHE A 258 8.13 3.24 8.87
N PHE A 259 6.87 3.38 8.47
CA PHE A 259 5.77 3.77 9.35
C PHE A 259 4.48 3.07 8.93
N GLN A 260 3.56 2.89 9.88
CA GLN A 260 2.27 2.24 9.61
C GLN A 260 1.45 3.07 8.61
N VAL A 261 0.99 2.40 7.55
CA VAL A 261 0.34 3.09 6.42
C VAL A 261 -1.12 3.45 6.70
N ASN A 262 -1.76 2.82 7.68
CA ASN A 262 -3.14 3.14 8.04
C ASN A 262 -3.17 4.08 9.22
N ARG A 263 -3.41 5.38 8.97
CA ARG A 263 -3.38 6.44 9.99
C ARG A 263 -4.41 6.28 11.11
N HIS A 264 -5.46 5.50 10.87
CA HIS A 264 -6.53 5.28 11.85
C HIS A 264 -6.27 4.11 12.78
N LEU A 265 -5.34 3.20 12.40
CA LEU A 265 -5.07 1.98 13.16
C LEU A 265 -3.78 2.01 13.96
N THR A 266 -2.90 2.99 13.75
CA THR A 266 -1.63 3.07 14.47
C THR A 266 -1.82 3.12 15.98
N VAL A 267 -2.64 4.04 16.50
CA VAL A 267 -2.87 4.18 17.95
C VAL A 267 -3.59 2.95 18.53
N PRO A 268 -4.70 2.44 17.94
CA PRO A 268 -5.33 1.21 18.39
C PRO A 268 -4.39 -0.01 18.39
N LEU A 269 -3.51 -0.13 17.39
CA LEU A 269 -2.53 -1.22 17.29
C LEU A 269 -1.54 -1.16 18.45
N VAL A 270 -0.98 0.03 18.73
CA VAL A 270 -0.05 0.24 19.85
C VAL A 270 -0.72 -0.05 21.18
N ALA A 271 -1.93 0.48 21.38
CA ALA A 271 -2.70 0.23 22.59
C ALA A 271 -2.93 -1.27 22.76
N ARG A 272 -3.42 -1.97 21.73
CA ARG A 272 -3.74 -3.40 21.81
C ARG A 272 -2.53 -4.29 22.09
N ILE A 273 -1.37 -3.96 21.54
CA ILE A 273 -0.14 -4.75 21.74
C ILE A 273 0.49 -4.48 23.10
N THR A 274 0.43 -3.24 23.58
CA THR A 274 1.07 -2.84 24.85
C THR A 274 0.15 -2.93 26.06
N ASP A 275 -1.12 -3.28 25.85
CA ASP A 275 -2.10 -3.50 26.91
C ASP A 275 -1.73 -4.71 27.77
N GLY A 276 -1.92 -4.59 29.09
CA GLY A 276 -1.59 -5.63 30.07
C GLY A 276 -0.11 -6.02 30.18
N LEU A 277 0.80 -5.42 29.41
CA LEU A 277 2.23 -5.68 29.54
C LEU A 277 2.80 -5.01 30.79
N GLU A 278 3.50 -5.79 31.62
CA GLU A 278 4.10 -5.37 32.88
C GLU A 278 5.53 -5.89 33.02
N GLY A 279 6.32 -5.24 33.87
CA GLY A 279 7.67 -5.68 34.21
C GLY A 279 8.64 -4.53 34.44
N ARG A 280 9.90 -4.88 34.73
CA ARG A 280 10.96 -3.87 34.96
C ARG A 280 11.64 -3.42 33.68
N VAL A 281 11.85 -4.34 32.73
CA VAL A 281 12.57 -4.12 31.48
C VAL A 281 11.75 -4.64 30.31
N ALA A 282 11.55 -3.82 29.29
CA ALA A 282 10.95 -4.22 28.01
C ALA A 282 11.99 -4.18 26.88
N LEU A 283 11.87 -5.12 25.95
CA LEU A 283 12.67 -5.22 24.73
C LEU A 283 11.74 -5.01 23.53
N ASP A 284 11.95 -3.95 22.76
CA ASP A 284 11.29 -3.72 21.48
C ASP A 284 12.27 -4.08 20.36
N LEU A 285 12.08 -5.25 19.75
CA LEU A 285 12.93 -5.76 18.69
C LEU A 285 12.36 -5.38 17.33
N TYR A 286 13.21 -4.94 16.39
CA TYR A 286 12.77 -4.36 15.12
C TYR A 286 11.91 -3.12 15.34
N ALA A 287 12.38 -2.25 16.23
CA ALA A 287 11.58 -1.16 16.80
C ALA A 287 11.16 -0.09 15.77
N GLY A 288 11.82 -0.04 14.60
CA GLY A 288 11.62 1.01 13.61
C GLY A 288 11.79 2.38 14.24
N VAL A 289 10.79 3.25 14.04
CA VAL A 289 10.74 4.60 14.64
C VAL A 289 10.42 4.60 16.15
N GLY A 290 10.46 3.45 16.82
CA GLY A 290 10.23 3.33 18.26
C GLY A 290 8.77 3.43 18.68
N MET A 291 7.85 2.95 17.83
CA MET A 291 6.40 3.08 18.07
C MET A 291 5.95 2.38 19.35
N PHE A 292 6.32 1.11 19.54
CA PHE A 292 6.00 0.38 20.77
C PHE A 292 6.92 0.78 21.92
N ALA A 293 8.22 0.95 21.66
CA ALA A 293 9.19 1.41 22.65
C ALA A 293 8.73 2.70 23.37
N ARG A 294 8.17 3.66 22.63
CA ARG A 294 7.65 4.90 23.21
C ARG A 294 6.48 4.65 24.16
N ALA A 295 5.52 3.81 23.78
CA ALA A 295 4.38 3.47 24.64
C ALA A 295 4.81 2.64 25.86
N LEU A 296 5.77 1.72 25.69
CA LEU A 296 6.34 0.93 26.78
C LEU A 296 7.13 1.79 27.77
N ALA A 297 7.76 2.88 27.32
CA ALA A 297 8.54 3.77 28.18
C ALA A 297 7.68 4.50 29.23
N GLU A 298 6.36 4.53 29.07
CA GLU A 298 5.43 5.06 30.07
C GLU A 298 5.16 4.05 31.21
N LYS A 299 5.42 2.75 30.98
CA LYS A 299 5.06 1.66 31.90
C LYS A 299 6.27 0.94 32.52
N PHE A 300 7.40 0.91 31.82
CA PHE A 300 8.58 0.13 32.21
C PHE A 300 9.71 1.03 32.71
N ALA A 301 10.47 0.58 33.72
CA ALA A 301 11.62 1.32 34.24
C ALA A 301 12.78 1.44 33.24
N ARG A 302 12.90 0.48 32.31
CA ARG A 302 13.87 0.51 31.22
C ARG A 302 13.26 -0.10 29.96
N VAL A 303 13.41 0.57 28.83
CA VAL A 303 13.08 0.03 27.51
C VAL A 303 14.35 -0.02 26.67
N VAL A 304 14.58 -1.15 26.00
CA VAL A 304 15.67 -1.31 25.03
C VAL A 304 15.03 -1.53 23.66
N ALA A 305 15.19 -0.55 22.77
CA ALA A 305 14.79 -0.65 21.39
C ALA A 305 15.98 -1.12 20.54
N VAL A 306 15.77 -2.11 19.68
CA VAL A 306 16.79 -2.64 18.76
C VAL A 306 16.32 -2.42 17.32
N GLU A 307 17.11 -1.67 16.56
CA GLU A 307 16.83 -1.36 15.16
C GLU A 307 18.13 -1.37 14.35
N ASN A 308 18.06 -1.87 13.11
CA ASN A 308 19.19 -1.95 12.19
C ASN A 308 19.19 -0.80 11.17
N ASP A 309 18.05 -0.21 10.85
CA ASP A 309 17.94 0.94 9.94
C ASP A 309 18.25 2.26 10.66
N PRO A 310 19.38 2.93 10.34
CA PRO A 310 19.74 4.20 10.95
C PRO A 310 18.73 5.32 10.65
N ALA A 311 17.96 5.22 9.56
CA ALA A 311 16.96 6.23 9.22
C ALA A 311 15.73 6.19 10.14
N ALA A 312 15.51 5.07 10.84
CA ALA A 312 14.42 4.88 11.78
C ALA A 312 14.82 5.21 13.23
N ALA A 313 16.11 5.09 13.58
CA ALA A 313 16.64 5.32 14.91
C ALA A 313 16.93 6.82 15.22
N VAL A 314 15.91 7.69 15.12
CA VAL A 314 16.03 9.15 15.32
C VAL A 314 15.22 9.67 16.50
#